data_AF-A0A061PCJ7-F1
#
_entry.id   AF-A0A061PCJ7-F1
#
_cell.length_a   1.000
_cell.length_b   1.000
_cell.length_c   1.000
_cell.angle_alpha   90.00
_cell.angle_beta   90.00
_cell.angle_gamma   90.00
#
_symmetry.space_group_name_H-M   'P 1'
#
loop_
_entity.id
_entity.type
_entity.pdbx_description
1 polymer ?
#
loop_
_entity_poly.entity_id
_entity_poly.type
_entity_poly.pdbx_seq_one_letter_code
_entity_poly.pdbx_strand_id
1 'polypeptide(L)'
;MTTSFDENLPTTFEEAASSAEIIVKGRFGNEVDTINALRDSDDPTQEAENSHLDGHIYEFAIGELYKGELEYDIQILLSSARLITVRSENGNDVGEVMVPEIDWEEPDPKKDYLLFLSQTDLENTIYARSSSAGIIEVNDDGELRIVSNRVEGEEGDNIEIENGTAIMYTEIREDINVDYQEEGPTIENFVEYMNIEDAEYHFED
;
A
#
# COMPACT_ATOMS: atom_id res chain seq x y z
N MET A 1 7.06 -4.27 21.37
CA MET A 1 6.87 -5.48 20.55
C MET A 1 7.41 -5.15 19.17
N THR A 2 8.09 -6.09 18.51
CA THR A 2 8.71 -5.84 17.21
C THR A 2 8.26 -6.93 16.23
N THR A 3 7.90 -6.53 15.02
CA THR A 3 7.61 -7.42 13.89
C THR A 3 8.42 -6.99 12.69
N SER A 4 8.88 -7.95 11.89
CA SER A 4 9.56 -7.69 10.63
C SER A 4 8.81 -8.36 9.47
N PHE A 5 8.80 -7.72 8.31
CA PHE A 5 8.30 -8.31 7.08
C PHE A 5 9.32 -8.23 5.95
N ASP A 6 9.28 -9.21 5.06
CA ASP A 6 10.07 -9.22 3.84
C ASP A 6 9.15 -8.92 2.65
N GLU A 7 9.64 -8.13 1.71
CA GLU A 7 8.95 -7.81 0.46
C GLU A 7 9.96 -7.75 -0.68
N ASN A 8 9.58 -8.30 -1.85
CA ASN A 8 10.37 -8.12 -3.06
C ASN A 8 9.94 -6.80 -3.73
N LEU A 9 10.65 -5.73 -3.40
CA LEU A 9 10.39 -4.40 -3.95
C LEU A 9 11.07 -4.24 -5.33
N PRO A 10 10.40 -3.57 -6.29
CA PRO A 10 11.07 -3.14 -7.51
C PRO A 10 12.13 -2.08 -7.20
N THR A 11 13.26 -2.12 -7.90
CA THR A 11 14.32 -1.09 -7.78
C THR A 11 14.38 -0.17 -9.00
N THR A 12 13.62 -0.46 -10.06
CA THR A 12 13.48 0.43 -11.21
C THR A 12 12.02 0.60 -11.62
N PHE A 13 11.74 1.67 -12.37
CA PHE A 13 10.42 1.93 -12.94
C PHE A 13 9.96 0.77 -13.85
N GLU A 14 10.86 0.23 -14.67
CA GLU A 14 10.55 -0.91 -15.55
C GLU A 14 10.25 -2.19 -14.79
N GLU A 15 10.91 -2.43 -13.65
CA GLU A 15 10.59 -3.57 -12.79
C GLU A 15 9.18 -3.41 -12.18
N ALA A 16 8.86 -2.23 -11.68
CA ALA A 16 7.51 -1.91 -11.18
C ALA A 16 6.47 -2.09 -12.30
N ALA A 17 6.70 -1.53 -13.48
CA ALA A 17 5.82 -1.66 -14.65
C ALA A 17 5.67 -3.12 -15.13
N SER A 18 6.75 -3.90 -15.09
CA SER A 18 6.74 -5.30 -15.51
C SER A 18 5.91 -6.17 -14.58
N SER A 19 6.03 -5.95 -13.27
CA SER A 19 5.31 -6.72 -12.24
C SER A 19 3.81 -6.43 -12.15
N ALA A 20 3.38 -5.24 -12.58
CA ALA A 20 1.96 -4.87 -12.60
C ALA A 20 1.20 -5.62 -13.68
N GLU A 21 -0.05 -6.01 -13.39
CA GLU A 21 -0.97 -6.56 -14.39
C GLU A 21 -1.69 -5.44 -15.14
N ILE A 22 -2.10 -4.41 -14.40
CA ILE A 22 -2.76 -3.20 -14.90
C ILE A 22 -1.91 -1.98 -14.53
N ILE A 23 -1.77 -1.03 -15.46
CA ILE A 23 -1.19 0.29 -15.18
C ILE A 23 -2.16 1.36 -15.66
N VAL A 24 -2.60 2.23 -14.75
CA VAL A 24 -3.57 3.29 -15.02
C VAL A 24 -3.14 4.61 -14.41
N LYS A 25 -3.54 5.71 -15.04
CA LYS A 25 -3.48 7.05 -14.47
C LYS A 25 -4.88 7.59 -14.26
N GLY A 26 -5.11 8.22 -13.11
CA GLY A 26 -6.44 8.67 -12.73
C GLY A 26 -6.48 9.27 -11.34
N ARG A 27 -7.66 9.28 -10.73
CA ARG A 27 -7.90 9.85 -9.40
C ARG A 27 -8.72 8.94 -8.52
N PHE A 28 -8.39 8.90 -7.24
CA PHE A 28 -9.25 8.29 -6.23
C PHE A 28 -10.55 9.08 -6.09
N GLY A 29 -11.65 8.34 -5.99
CA GLY A 29 -12.99 8.85 -5.75
C GLY A 29 -13.41 8.68 -4.28
N ASN A 30 -14.67 8.34 -4.06
CA ASN A 30 -15.15 8.12 -2.70
C ASN A 30 -14.67 6.76 -2.17
N GLU A 31 -14.50 6.67 -0.85
CA GLU A 31 -14.49 5.37 -0.18
C GLU A 31 -15.88 4.74 -0.30
N VAL A 32 -15.90 3.47 -0.73
CA VAL A 32 -17.10 2.68 -0.97
C VAL A 32 -17.37 1.74 0.19
N ASP A 33 -16.32 1.15 0.76
CA ASP A 33 -16.44 0.16 1.82
C ASP A 33 -15.15 0.04 2.65
N THR A 34 -15.29 -0.56 3.83
CA THR A 34 -14.17 -1.00 4.69
C THR A 34 -14.36 -2.48 5.00
N ILE A 35 -13.35 -3.29 4.71
CA ILE A 35 -13.40 -4.76 4.81
C ILE A 35 -12.21 -5.30 5.60
N ASN A 36 -12.31 -6.55 6.07
CA ASN A 36 -11.11 -7.29 6.44
C ASN A 36 -10.41 -7.78 5.18
N ALA A 37 -9.31 -7.16 4.76
CA ALA A 37 -8.57 -7.50 3.56
C ALA A 37 -8.02 -8.95 3.55
N LEU A 38 -7.81 -9.57 4.72
CA LEU A 38 -7.36 -10.96 4.81
C LEU A 38 -8.49 -11.94 4.45
N ARG A 39 -8.15 -12.94 3.66
CA ARG A 39 -9.07 -13.99 3.21
C ARG A 39 -8.88 -15.29 3.97
N ASP A 40 -9.94 -16.07 4.08
CA ASP A 40 -9.86 -17.42 4.61
C ASP A 40 -8.99 -18.31 3.69
N SER A 41 -8.13 -19.13 4.28
CA SER A 41 -7.18 -19.96 3.52
C SER A 41 -7.85 -21.13 2.79
N ASP A 42 -9.01 -21.57 3.26
CA ASP A 42 -9.81 -22.64 2.67
C ASP A 42 -10.85 -22.08 1.67
N ASP A 43 -11.32 -20.85 1.86
CA ASP A 43 -12.22 -20.13 0.94
C ASP A 43 -11.83 -18.64 0.77
N PRO A 44 -11.08 -18.28 -0.29
CA PRO A 44 -10.60 -16.91 -0.47
C PRO A 44 -11.71 -15.88 -0.74
N THR A 45 -12.95 -16.31 -0.94
CA THR A 45 -14.10 -15.40 -1.11
C THR A 45 -14.67 -14.91 0.23
N GLN A 46 -14.20 -15.48 1.36
CA GLN A 46 -14.63 -15.11 2.71
C GLN A 46 -13.52 -14.39 3.46
N GLU A 47 -13.89 -13.48 4.37
CA GLU A 47 -12.96 -12.84 5.28
C GLU A 47 -12.36 -13.85 6.26
N ALA A 48 -11.09 -13.65 6.62
CA ALA A 48 -10.45 -14.47 7.65
C ALA A 48 -11.09 -14.24 9.03
N GLU A 49 -11.50 -15.30 9.72
CA GLU A 49 -12.17 -15.18 11.03
C GLU A 49 -11.22 -14.81 12.19
N ASN A 50 -9.94 -15.19 12.10
CA ASN A 50 -8.99 -15.13 13.23
C ASN A 50 -7.84 -14.13 13.02
N SER A 51 -7.92 -13.29 11.99
CA SER A 51 -6.91 -12.29 11.66
C SER A 51 -7.56 -11.14 10.93
N HIS A 52 -7.04 -9.93 11.13
CA HIS A 52 -7.67 -8.74 10.57
C HIS A 52 -6.63 -7.78 9.98
N LEU A 53 -6.90 -7.32 8.75
CA LEU A 53 -6.21 -6.22 8.08
C LEU A 53 -7.29 -5.29 7.54
N ASP A 54 -7.45 -4.11 8.13
CA ASP A 54 -8.39 -3.09 7.66
C ASP A 54 -8.01 -2.71 6.24
N GLY A 55 -8.95 -2.90 5.32
CA GLY A 55 -8.83 -2.54 3.92
C GLY A 55 -9.92 -1.55 3.52
N HIS A 56 -9.53 -0.42 2.96
CA HIS A 56 -10.44 0.59 2.43
C HIS A 56 -10.55 0.41 0.92
N ILE A 57 -11.78 0.33 0.42
CA ILE A 57 -12.05 0.24 -1.02
C ILE A 57 -12.46 1.62 -1.53
N TYR A 58 -11.72 2.14 -2.49
CA TYR A 58 -12.01 3.42 -3.14
C TYR A 58 -12.45 3.22 -4.58
N GLU A 59 -13.38 4.05 -5.05
CA GLU A 59 -13.59 4.24 -6.49
C GLU A 59 -12.32 4.80 -7.14
N PHE A 60 -12.03 4.44 -8.38
CA PHE A 60 -10.94 5.07 -9.13
C PHE A 60 -11.38 5.48 -10.53
N ALA A 61 -11.34 6.79 -10.78
CA ALA A 61 -11.68 7.36 -12.07
C ALA A 61 -10.47 7.31 -13.00
N ILE A 62 -10.50 6.40 -13.95
CA ILE A 62 -9.41 6.22 -14.93
C ILE A 62 -9.44 7.35 -15.95
N GLY A 63 -8.33 8.07 -16.05
CA GLY A 63 -8.06 9.00 -17.14
C GLY A 63 -7.39 8.30 -18.32
N GLU A 64 -6.35 7.51 -18.03
CA GLU A 64 -5.59 6.75 -19.03
C GLU A 64 -5.25 5.32 -18.56
N LEU A 65 -5.22 4.39 -19.50
CA LEU A 65 -4.85 2.99 -19.31
C LEU A 65 -3.60 2.70 -20.17
N TYR A 66 -2.49 2.38 -19.52
CA TYR A 66 -1.20 2.11 -20.18
C TYR A 66 -0.91 0.62 -20.35
N LYS A 67 -1.40 -0.23 -19.43
CA LYS A 67 -1.17 -1.67 -19.48
C LYS A 67 -2.40 -2.44 -19.03
N GLY A 68 -2.67 -3.54 -19.72
CA GLY A 68 -3.73 -4.48 -19.41
C GLY A 68 -5.07 -4.15 -20.08
N GLU A 69 -6.13 -4.87 -19.69
CA GLU A 69 -7.48 -4.68 -20.22
C GLU A 69 -8.47 -4.56 -19.05
N LEU A 70 -9.38 -3.60 -19.14
CA LEU A 70 -10.42 -3.34 -18.14
C LEU A 70 -11.79 -3.34 -18.82
N GLU A 71 -12.72 -4.11 -18.28
CA GLU A 71 -14.09 -4.20 -18.78
C GLU A 71 -15.07 -3.27 -18.06
N TYR A 72 -14.69 -2.73 -16.89
CA TYR A 72 -15.57 -1.99 -15.97
C TYR A 72 -14.84 -0.84 -15.28
N ASP A 73 -15.59 0.00 -14.57
CA ASP A 73 -15.03 0.88 -13.54
C ASP A 73 -14.32 0.02 -12.48
N ILE A 74 -13.14 0.46 -12.05
CA ILE A 74 -12.32 -0.28 -11.09
C ILE A 74 -12.39 0.36 -9.70
N GLN A 75 -12.12 -0.47 -8.71
CA GLN A 75 -11.97 -0.08 -7.31
C GLN A 75 -10.58 -0.50 -6.81
N ILE A 76 -10.04 0.29 -5.90
CA ILE A 76 -8.69 0.08 -5.35
C ILE A 76 -8.80 -0.23 -3.87
N LEU A 77 -8.29 -1.40 -3.48
CA LEU A 77 -8.15 -1.82 -2.09
C LEU A 77 -6.82 -1.31 -1.54
N LEU A 78 -6.88 -0.52 -0.47
CA LEU A 78 -5.73 -0.03 0.27
C LEU A 78 -5.78 -0.51 1.72
N SER A 79 -4.73 -1.19 2.18
CA SER A 79 -4.63 -1.64 3.58
C SER A 79 -4.21 -0.48 4.49
N SER A 80 -4.92 -0.28 5.60
CA SER A 80 -4.71 0.85 6.51
C SER A 80 -4.16 0.47 7.88
N ALA A 81 -4.61 -0.65 8.45
CA ALA A 81 -4.19 -1.08 9.78
C ALA A 81 -4.33 -2.59 9.94
N ARG A 82 -3.52 -3.19 10.81
CA ARG A 82 -3.59 -4.62 11.16
C ARG A 82 -3.86 -4.85 12.63
N LEU A 83 -4.61 -5.90 12.91
CA LEU A 83 -4.82 -6.38 14.27
C LEU A 83 -3.63 -7.24 14.71
N ILE A 84 -3.01 -6.87 15.83
CA ILE A 84 -1.94 -7.64 16.45
C ILE A 84 -2.39 -8.20 17.80
N THR A 85 -2.04 -9.45 18.08
CA THR A 85 -2.22 -10.05 19.40
C THR A 85 -1.07 -9.62 20.32
N VAL A 86 -1.41 -8.96 21.42
CA VAL A 86 -0.46 -8.52 22.44
C VAL A 86 -0.31 -9.65 23.47
N ARG A 87 0.94 -10.00 23.78
CA ARG A 87 1.27 -11.01 24.79
C ARG A 87 2.00 -10.40 25.98
N SER A 88 1.62 -10.84 27.18
CA SER A 88 2.36 -10.57 28.41
C SER A 88 3.76 -11.19 28.38
N GLU A 89 4.63 -10.77 29.30
CA GLU A 89 5.97 -11.37 29.48
C GLU A 89 5.92 -12.88 29.74
N ASN A 90 4.83 -13.38 30.32
CA ASN A 90 4.62 -14.80 30.59
C ASN A 90 4.05 -15.58 29.39
N GLY A 91 3.89 -14.92 28.23
CA GLY A 91 3.39 -15.50 26.99
C GLY A 91 1.87 -15.63 26.88
N ASN A 92 1.10 -15.19 27.88
CA ASN A 92 -0.36 -15.18 27.80
C ASN A 92 -0.83 -13.99 26.97
N ASP A 93 -1.81 -14.21 26.09
CA ASP A 93 -2.49 -13.15 25.36
C ASP A 93 -3.17 -12.19 26.36
N VAL A 94 -2.91 -10.89 26.22
CA VAL A 94 -3.50 -9.83 27.05
C VAL A 94 -4.60 -9.07 26.30
N GLY A 95 -4.70 -9.28 25.01
CA GLY A 95 -5.72 -8.76 24.11
C GLY A 95 -5.13 -8.42 22.76
N GLU A 96 -5.82 -7.57 22.01
CA GLU A 96 -5.49 -7.23 20.63
C GLU A 96 -5.54 -5.72 20.46
N VAL A 97 -4.71 -5.18 19.57
CA VAL A 97 -4.69 -3.76 19.22
C VAL A 97 -4.54 -3.58 17.72
N MET A 98 -5.16 -2.54 17.17
CA MET A 98 -4.96 -2.14 15.77
C MET A 98 -3.71 -1.27 15.66
N VAL A 99 -2.84 -1.58 14.71
CA VAL A 99 -1.66 -0.79 14.38
C VAL A 99 -1.79 -0.33 12.92
N PRO A 100 -1.56 0.95 12.60
CA PRO A 100 -1.48 1.41 11.21
C PRO A 100 -0.44 0.62 10.40
N GLU A 101 -0.70 0.43 9.10
CA GLU A 101 0.29 -0.09 8.16
C GLU A 101 1.36 0.96 7.90
N ILE A 102 2.62 0.53 7.76
CA ILE A 102 3.77 1.42 7.54
C ILE A 102 3.64 2.32 6.31
N ASP A 103 2.95 1.87 5.26
CA ASP A 103 2.73 2.63 4.02
C ASP A 103 1.32 3.21 3.92
N TRP A 104 0.55 3.25 5.01
CA TRP A 104 -0.78 3.81 4.98
C TRP A 104 -0.73 5.34 4.80
N GLU A 105 -1.32 5.80 3.71
CA GLU A 105 -1.63 7.21 3.45
C GLU A 105 -3.03 7.25 2.81
N GLU A 106 -3.96 8.02 3.39
CA GLU A 106 -5.29 8.21 2.80
C GLU A 106 -5.15 9.00 1.49
N PRO A 107 -5.70 8.52 0.36
CA PRO A 107 -5.53 9.19 -0.93
C PRO A 107 -6.26 10.54 -0.99
N ASP A 108 -5.64 11.55 -1.60
CA ASP A 108 -6.29 12.86 -1.84
C ASP A 108 -7.07 12.81 -3.16
N PRO A 109 -8.41 12.93 -3.14
CA PRO A 109 -9.24 12.85 -4.36
C PRO A 109 -8.99 14.02 -5.35
N LYS A 110 -8.18 15.01 -4.98
CA LYS A 110 -7.82 16.13 -5.87
C LYS A 110 -6.55 15.87 -6.67
N LYS A 111 -5.74 14.89 -6.29
CA LYS A 111 -4.46 14.59 -6.95
C LYS A 111 -4.65 13.52 -8.03
N ASP A 112 -3.74 13.55 -9.00
CA ASP A 112 -3.60 12.49 -10.00
C ASP A 112 -2.62 11.44 -9.51
N TYR A 113 -2.87 10.19 -9.88
CA TYR A 113 -2.07 9.04 -9.49
C TYR A 113 -1.81 8.15 -10.69
N LEU A 114 -0.59 7.61 -10.78
CA LEU A 114 -0.22 6.49 -11.62
C LEU A 114 -0.16 5.23 -10.74
N LEU A 115 -1.02 4.25 -11.02
CA LEU A 115 -1.16 3.04 -10.23
C LEU A 115 -0.62 1.82 -10.98
N PHE A 116 0.15 1.02 -10.26
CA PHE A 116 0.66 -0.29 -10.66
C PHE A 116 -0.12 -1.33 -9.88
N LEU A 117 -0.98 -2.07 -10.57
CA LEU A 117 -2.04 -2.85 -9.95
C LEU A 117 -1.96 -4.33 -10.30
N SER A 118 -2.38 -5.15 -9.35
CA SER A 118 -2.65 -6.59 -9.52
C SER A 118 -4.09 -6.89 -9.13
N GLN A 119 -4.70 -7.86 -9.80
CA GLN A 119 -6.06 -8.30 -9.50
C GLN A 119 -6.12 -8.95 -8.11
N THR A 120 -7.18 -8.68 -7.36
CA THR A 120 -7.45 -9.36 -6.09
C THR A 120 -8.35 -10.59 -6.28
N ASP A 121 -8.35 -11.50 -5.30
CA ASP A 121 -9.25 -12.66 -5.27
C ASP A 121 -10.70 -12.31 -4.86
N LEU A 122 -10.99 -11.04 -4.53
CA LEU A 122 -12.29 -10.58 -4.05
C LEU A 122 -13.34 -10.57 -5.16
N GLU A 123 -13.13 -9.68 -6.13
CA GLU A 123 -14.01 -9.46 -7.27
C GLU A 123 -13.16 -8.98 -8.45
N ASN A 124 -13.64 -9.23 -9.67
CA ASN A 124 -12.91 -8.86 -10.90
C ASN A 124 -12.74 -7.33 -11.09
N THR A 125 -13.41 -6.52 -10.29
CA THR A 125 -13.34 -5.05 -10.33
C THR A 125 -12.47 -4.45 -9.23
N ILE A 126 -12.01 -5.27 -8.27
CA ILE A 126 -11.20 -4.81 -7.13
C ILE A 126 -9.73 -5.19 -7.37
N TYR A 127 -8.89 -4.17 -7.38
CA TYR A 127 -7.45 -4.29 -7.58
C TYR A 127 -6.71 -3.79 -6.33
N ALA A 128 -5.49 -4.28 -6.14
CA ALA A 128 -4.58 -3.78 -5.12
C ALA A 128 -3.26 -3.37 -5.77
N ARG A 129 -2.44 -2.61 -5.05
CA ARG A 129 -1.08 -2.27 -5.48
C ARG A 129 -0.28 -3.57 -5.73
N SER A 130 0.45 -3.62 -6.85
CA SER A 130 1.28 -4.79 -7.21
C SER A 130 2.50 -4.98 -6.29
N SER A 131 2.92 -3.88 -5.67
CA SER A 131 3.93 -3.82 -4.61
C SER A 131 3.67 -2.58 -3.76
N SER A 132 4.38 -2.43 -2.65
CA SER A 132 4.26 -1.24 -1.81
C SER A 132 4.75 0.06 -2.45
N ALA A 133 5.53 -0.03 -3.54
CA ALA A 133 5.90 1.11 -4.38
C ALA A 133 4.91 1.35 -5.55
N GLY A 134 3.76 0.67 -5.56
CA GLY A 134 2.83 0.63 -6.68
C GLY A 134 1.86 1.81 -6.80
N ILE A 135 1.95 2.81 -5.93
CA ILE A 135 1.13 4.02 -5.97
C ILE A 135 2.07 5.21 -6.14
N ILE A 136 1.91 5.93 -7.26
CA ILE A 136 2.73 7.09 -7.59
C ILE A 136 1.81 8.29 -7.70
N GLU A 137 2.05 9.31 -6.88
CA GLU A 137 1.40 10.61 -6.98
C GLU A 137 2.03 11.42 -8.13
N VAL A 138 1.16 12.09 -8.89
CA VAL A 138 1.56 13.04 -9.95
C VAL A 138 1.30 14.44 -9.44
N ASN A 139 2.37 15.21 -9.24
CA ASN A 139 2.29 16.59 -8.77
C ASN A 139 1.76 17.55 -9.85
N ASP A 140 1.42 18.78 -9.45
CA ASP A 140 0.86 19.80 -10.34
C ASP A 140 1.78 20.16 -11.53
N ASP A 141 3.10 20.02 -11.37
CA ASP A 141 4.12 20.20 -12.41
C ASP A 141 4.47 18.93 -13.18
N GLY A 142 3.83 17.81 -12.83
CA GLY A 142 4.04 16.50 -13.42
C GLY A 142 5.16 15.69 -12.78
N GLU A 143 5.85 16.21 -11.77
CA GLU A 143 6.84 15.41 -11.02
C GLU A 143 6.18 14.22 -10.33
N LEU A 144 6.89 13.08 -10.31
CA LEU A 144 6.39 11.84 -9.74
C LEU A 144 6.93 11.61 -8.33
N ARG A 145 6.07 11.09 -7.45
CA ARG A 145 6.44 10.73 -6.07
C ARG A 145 5.85 9.37 -5.71
N ILE A 146 6.65 8.44 -5.19
CA ILE A 146 6.14 7.18 -4.64
C ILE A 146 5.38 7.49 -3.34
N VAL A 147 4.14 7.02 -3.23
CA VAL A 147 3.33 7.16 -2.03
C VAL A 147 3.69 6.04 -1.06
N SER A 148 4.71 6.28 -0.24
CA SER A 148 5.14 5.40 0.86
C SER A 148 6.00 6.18 1.85
N ASN A 149 5.90 5.81 3.12
CA ASN A 149 6.74 6.37 4.17
C ASN A 149 8.13 5.70 4.26
N ARG A 150 8.42 4.70 3.42
CA ARG A 150 9.67 3.91 3.43
C ARG A 150 10.70 4.36 2.37
N VAL A 151 10.44 5.47 1.68
CA VAL A 151 11.34 6.06 0.70
C VAL A 151 12.38 6.92 1.42
N GLU A 152 13.68 6.66 1.16
CA GLU A 152 14.76 7.40 1.80
C GLU A 152 14.73 8.90 1.42
N GLY A 153 14.75 9.78 2.43
CA GLY A 153 14.60 11.23 2.29
C GLY A 153 13.16 11.75 2.29
N GLU A 154 12.16 10.86 2.25
CA GLU A 154 10.73 11.17 2.28
C GLU A 154 9.99 10.35 3.36
N GLU A 155 10.70 10.01 4.44
CA GLU A 155 10.18 9.16 5.49
C GLU A 155 9.08 9.86 6.31
N GLY A 156 8.13 9.06 6.81
CA GLY A 156 7.13 9.53 7.76
C GLY A 156 7.74 9.94 9.11
N ASP A 157 7.07 10.84 9.85
CA ASP A 157 7.55 11.40 11.13
C ASP A 157 7.95 10.35 12.19
N ASN A 158 7.33 9.17 12.13
CA ASN A 158 7.54 8.07 13.06
C ASN A 158 8.37 6.92 12.47
N ILE A 159 9.10 7.17 11.38
CA ILE A 159 9.93 6.18 10.70
C ILE A 159 11.40 6.59 10.77
N GLU A 160 12.25 5.61 11.09
CA GLU A 160 13.70 5.73 11.00
C GLU A 160 14.22 4.74 9.95
N ILE A 161 15.20 5.17 9.14
CA ILE A 161 15.91 4.28 8.22
C ILE A 161 17.27 3.93 8.79
N GLU A 162 17.51 2.62 8.95
CA GLU A 162 18.79 2.07 9.38
C GLU A 162 19.26 0.97 8.42
N ASN A 163 20.39 1.21 7.73
CA ASN A 163 21.04 0.22 6.86
C ASN A 163 20.10 -0.44 5.82
N GLY A 164 19.22 0.35 5.18
CA GLY A 164 18.25 -0.16 4.20
C GLY A 164 17.01 -0.83 4.80
N THR A 165 16.78 -0.65 6.11
CA THR A 165 15.56 -1.07 6.81
C THR A 165 14.79 0.16 7.28
N ALA A 166 13.51 0.25 6.94
CA ALA A 166 12.58 1.23 7.50
C ALA A 166 11.97 0.66 8.79
N ILE A 167 12.01 1.44 9.86
CA ILE A 167 11.55 1.07 11.20
C ILE A 167 10.48 2.07 11.62
N MET A 168 9.22 1.64 11.64
CA MET A 168 8.11 2.46 12.12
C MET A 168 7.88 2.24 13.62
N TYR A 169 7.74 3.33 14.36
CA TYR A 169 7.43 3.33 15.79
C TYR A 169 5.98 3.78 16.01
N THR A 170 5.21 2.98 16.74
CA THR A 170 3.82 3.31 17.09
C THR A 170 3.60 3.14 18.59
N GLU A 171 3.13 4.21 19.24
CA GLU A 171 2.71 4.17 20.64
C GLU A 171 1.18 4.04 20.72
N ILE A 172 0.70 2.92 21.27
CA ILE A 172 -0.72 2.67 21.52
C ILE A 172 -0.96 2.85 23.02
N ARG A 173 -1.94 3.71 23.37
CA ARG A 173 -2.23 4.13 24.75
C ARG A 173 -3.73 4.08 25.04
N GLU A 174 -4.33 2.91 24.87
CA GLU A 174 -5.76 2.67 25.06
C GLU A 174 -6.01 1.73 26.25
N ASP A 175 -6.91 0.76 26.10
CA ASP A 175 -7.17 -0.30 27.08
C ASP A 175 -5.92 -1.16 27.32
N ILE A 176 -5.08 -1.31 26.28
CA ILE A 176 -3.78 -1.96 26.33
C ILE A 176 -2.72 -0.95 25.88
N ASN A 177 -1.71 -0.73 26.74
CA ASN A 177 -0.58 0.12 26.40
C ASN A 177 0.52 -0.72 25.73
N VAL A 178 0.87 -0.38 24.49
CA VAL A 178 1.88 -1.09 23.71
C VAL A 178 2.77 -0.09 22.98
N ASP A 179 4.08 -0.33 23.06
CA ASP A 179 5.05 0.24 22.12
C ASP A 179 5.30 -0.81 21.04
N TYR A 180 4.98 -0.46 19.81
CA TYR A 180 5.08 -1.34 18.65
C TYR A 180 6.12 -0.81 17.67
N GLN A 181 6.88 -1.74 17.10
CA GLN A 181 7.86 -1.51 16.06
C GLN A 181 7.56 -2.44 14.90
N GLU A 182 7.50 -1.89 13.70
CA GLU A 182 7.45 -2.64 12.46
C GLU A 182 8.68 -2.33 11.62
N GLU A 183 9.33 -3.39 11.14
CA GLU A 183 10.55 -3.32 10.32
C GLU A 183 10.25 -3.88 8.93
N GLY A 184 10.67 -3.17 7.88
CA GLY A 184 10.57 -3.63 6.50
C GLY A 184 11.69 -3.06 5.62
N PRO A 185 11.88 -3.57 4.40
CA PRO A 185 12.88 -3.02 3.49
C PRO A 185 12.53 -1.58 3.09
N THR A 186 13.55 -0.75 2.89
CA THR A 186 13.39 0.60 2.29
C THR A 186 13.04 0.51 0.82
N ILE A 187 12.31 1.51 0.31
CA ILE A 187 11.97 1.63 -1.12
C ILE A 187 12.99 2.54 -1.80
N GLU A 188 13.61 2.05 -2.88
CA GLU A 188 14.46 2.88 -3.75
C GLU A 188 13.56 3.87 -4.52
N ASN A 189 13.93 5.15 -4.53
CA ASN A 189 13.18 6.18 -5.25
C ASN A 189 13.46 6.10 -6.76
N PHE A 190 12.89 5.10 -7.43
CA PHE A 190 13.11 4.88 -8.87
C PHE A 190 12.40 5.89 -9.78
N VAL A 191 11.62 6.81 -9.21
CA VAL A 191 11.01 7.94 -9.94
C VAL A 191 11.66 9.28 -9.60
N GLU A 192 12.79 9.27 -8.89
CA GLU A 192 13.52 10.49 -8.58
C GLU A 192 13.86 11.24 -9.88
N TYR A 193 13.44 12.50 -9.96
CA TYR A 193 13.58 13.37 -11.15
C TYR A 193 12.80 12.95 -12.40
N MET A 194 11.90 11.95 -12.31
CA MET A 194 10.99 11.63 -13.41
C MET A 194 9.78 12.57 -13.40
N ASN A 195 9.32 12.94 -14.59
CA ASN A 195 7.99 13.49 -14.77
C ASN A 195 7.04 12.47 -15.41
N ILE A 196 5.75 12.81 -15.46
CA ILE A 196 4.74 11.95 -16.06
C ILE A 196 4.98 11.70 -17.56
N GLU A 197 5.57 12.65 -18.29
CA GLU A 197 5.89 12.46 -19.72
C GLU A 197 7.00 11.42 -19.91
N ASP A 198 8.01 11.40 -19.02
CA ASP A 198 9.06 10.38 -18.99
C ASP A 198 8.43 8.99 -18.75
N ALA A 199 7.56 8.87 -17.75
CA ALA A 199 6.86 7.62 -17.46
C ALA A 199 5.98 7.15 -18.63
N GLU A 200 5.24 8.05 -19.26
CA GLU A 200 4.39 7.74 -20.43
C GLU A 200 5.21 7.21 -21.60
N TYR A 201 6.43 7.73 -21.83
CA TYR A 201 7.34 7.24 -22.87
C TYR A 201 7.71 5.75 -22.70
N HIS A 202 7.77 5.25 -21.46
CA HIS A 202 8.05 3.83 -21.19
C HIS A 202 6.89 2.89 -21.57
N PHE A 203 5.70 3.42 -21.83
CA PHE A 203 4.51 2.64 -22.17
C PHE A 203 4.16 2.66 -23.67
N GLU A 204 4.88 3.44 -24.49
CA GLU A 204 4.59 3.62 -25.92
C GLU A 204 5.15 2.52 -26.85
N ASP A 205 5.71 1.42 -26.32
CA ASP A 205 6.30 0.30 -27.09
C ASP A 205 5.40 -0.95 -27.24
#